data_AF-A0A812UYK4-F1
#
_entry.id   AF-A0A812UYK4-F1
#
_cell.length_a   1.000
_cell.length_b   1.000
_cell.length_c   1.000
_cell.angle_alpha   90.00
_cell.angle_beta   90.00
_cell.angle_gamma   90.00
#
_symmetry.space_group_name_H-M   'P 1'
#
loop_
_entity.id
_entity.type
_entity.pdbx_description
1 polymer ?
#
loop_
_entity_poly.entity_id
_entity_poly.type
_entity_poly.pdbx_seq_one_letter_code
_entity_poly.pdbx_strand_id
1 'polypeptide(L)'
;ALGRGELSKYFRGPYLRGEVYKGSLYSSFSLDNELLTFDYTASDGLVHVWQHAVILCDPGDQESPSQRDLCVLYHYTNELAFRNVANMEQTTAELFASLVDSRAHFGKGVYCTQHVWGSRTRILLNNYSNLSPLRDTGDTESQRVENEWGAGNTGGHRAAFCIPIVVSAELAYNIFEKQACRGMQSVLLAMLLISV
;
A
#
# COMPACT_ATOMS: atom_id res chain seq x y z
N ALA A 1 9.21 -18.86 5.22
CA ALA A 1 8.35 -19.09 4.05
C ALA A 1 6.89 -19.31 4.44
N LEU A 2 6.28 -18.42 5.24
CA LEU A 2 4.94 -18.65 5.81
C LEU A 2 4.16 -17.32 5.77
N GLY A 3 3.11 -17.26 4.94
CA GLY A 3 2.07 -16.21 4.96
C GLY A 3 2.24 -14.97 4.09
N ARG A 4 3.40 -14.76 3.45
CA ARG A 4 3.66 -13.58 2.61
C ARG A 4 2.87 -13.68 1.29
N GLY A 5 1.72 -13.02 1.22
CA GLY A 5 1.00 -12.78 -0.03
C GLY A 5 -0.36 -13.44 -0.20
N GLU A 6 -1.04 -13.88 0.88
CA GLU A 6 -2.44 -14.36 0.75
C GLU A 6 -3.35 -13.32 0.09
N LEU A 7 -3.33 -12.08 0.59
CA LEU A 7 -4.07 -10.98 -0.04
C LEU A 7 -3.54 -10.64 -1.43
N SER A 8 -2.23 -10.69 -1.66
CA SER A 8 -1.68 -10.41 -2.99
C SER A 8 -2.17 -11.43 -4.03
N LYS A 9 -2.21 -12.72 -3.66
CA LYS A 9 -2.77 -13.79 -4.49
C LYS A 9 -4.26 -13.60 -4.72
N TYR A 10 -5.00 -13.18 -3.69
CA TYR A 10 -6.43 -12.89 -3.77
C TYR A 10 -6.72 -11.72 -4.72
N PHE A 11 -6.10 -10.55 -4.50
CA PHE A 11 -6.30 -9.36 -5.31
C PHE A 11 -5.82 -9.51 -6.76
N ARG A 12 -4.81 -10.35 -7.02
CA ARG A 12 -4.32 -10.63 -8.38
C ARG A 12 -5.27 -11.51 -9.21
N GLY A 13 -6.21 -12.23 -8.60
CA GLY A 13 -7.01 -13.22 -9.32
C GLY A 13 -8.45 -13.36 -8.82
N PRO A 14 -8.70 -14.12 -7.74
CA PRO A 14 -10.04 -14.32 -7.18
C PRO A 14 -10.87 -13.03 -7.04
N TYR A 15 -10.28 -11.95 -6.51
CA TYR A 15 -10.94 -10.65 -6.37
C TYR A 15 -11.48 -10.12 -7.71
N LEU A 16 -10.66 -10.19 -8.77
CA LEU A 16 -11.02 -9.72 -10.11
C LEU A 16 -12.13 -10.57 -10.75
N ARG A 17 -12.38 -11.78 -10.23
CA ARG A 17 -13.49 -12.65 -10.64
C ARG A 17 -14.72 -12.52 -9.72
N GLY A 18 -14.70 -11.62 -8.74
CA GLY A 18 -15.77 -11.46 -7.75
C GLY A 18 -15.84 -12.60 -6.74
N GLU A 19 -14.77 -13.37 -6.56
CA GLU A 19 -14.72 -14.43 -5.54
C GLU A 19 -14.49 -13.83 -4.15
N VAL A 20 -14.94 -14.54 -3.11
CA VAL A 20 -14.75 -14.16 -1.71
C VAL A 20 -13.38 -14.63 -1.21
N TYR A 21 -12.70 -13.80 -0.41
CA TYR A 21 -11.44 -14.16 0.24
C TYR A 21 -11.63 -15.33 1.23
N LYS A 22 -10.71 -16.31 1.20
CA LYS A 22 -10.74 -17.55 2.02
C LYS A 22 -9.42 -17.83 2.74
N GLY A 23 -8.64 -16.80 3.05
CA GLY A 23 -7.39 -16.98 3.77
C GLY A 23 -7.57 -17.06 5.28
N SER A 24 -6.46 -17.29 5.98
CA SER A 24 -6.44 -17.53 7.42
C SER A 24 -5.76 -16.42 8.22
N LEU A 25 -4.99 -15.56 7.54
CA LEU A 25 -4.18 -14.53 8.18
C LEU A 25 -4.93 -13.22 8.45
N TYR A 26 -6.09 -13.04 7.84
CA TYR A 26 -6.88 -11.82 7.94
C TYR A 26 -8.31 -12.15 8.37
N SER A 27 -8.87 -11.34 9.25
CA SER A 27 -10.27 -11.39 9.64
C SER A 27 -11.08 -10.28 8.98
N SER A 28 -12.30 -10.56 8.55
CA SER A 28 -13.20 -9.52 8.06
C SER A 28 -13.70 -8.65 9.22
N PHE A 29 -13.65 -7.33 9.04
CA PHE A 29 -14.13 -6.34 9.99
C PHE A 29 -14.89 -5.22 9.26
N SER A 30 -15.67 -4.43 10.00
CA SER A 30 -16.36 -3.26 9.48
C SER A 30 -16.10 -2.06 10.38
N LEU A 31 -15.36 -1.08 9.85
CA LEU A 31 -15.09 0.17 10.52
C LEU A 31 -16.36 1.05 10.46
N ASP A 32 -16.88 1.42 11.63
CA ASP A 32 -18.14 2.16 11.81
C ASP A 32 -19.37 1.57 11.09
N ASN A 33 -19.38 0.25 10.88
CA ASN A 33 -20.43 -0.47 10.13
C ASN A 33 -20.55 -0.11 8.64
N GLU A 34 -19.64 0.68 8.08
CA GLU A 34 -19.70 1.14 6.67
C GLU A 34 -18.51 0.64 5.86
N LEU A 35 -17.30 0.73 6.42
CA LEU A 35 -16.06 0.46 5.70
C LEU A 35 -15.55 -0.94 6.00
N LEU A 36 -15.70 -1.83 5.01
CA LEU A 36 -15.26 -3.22 5.14
C LEU A 36 -13.74 -3.34 4.99
N THR A 37 -13.11 -3.99 5.98
CA THR A 37 -11.65 -4.23 6.03
C THR A 37 -11.30 -5.70 6.23
N PHE A 38 -10.11 -6.07 5.77
CA PHE A 38 -9.38 -7.26 6.17
C PHE A 38 -8.34 -6.84 7.21
N ASP A 39 -8.53 -7.29 8.43
CA ASP A 39 -7.71 -6.91 9.57
C ASP A 39 -6.55 -7.89 9.75
N TYR A 40 -5.34 -7.35 9.84
CA TYR A 40 -4.11 -8.09 10.12
C TYR A 40 -3.55 -7.70 11.48
N THR A 41 -3.47 -8.67 12.39
CA THR A 41 -2.85 -8.47 13.71
C THR A 41 -1.32 -8.52 13.58
N ALA A 42 -0.69 -7.37 13.40
CA ALA A 42 0.76 -7.25 13.43
C ALA A 42 1.28 -7.31 14.88
N SER A 43 2.58 -7.54 15.07
CA SER A 43 3.17 -7.72 16.41
C SER A 43 3.06 -6.50 17.33
N ASP A 44 2.87 -5.31 16.75
CA ASP A 44 2.84 -4.01 17.41
C ASP A 44 1.52 -3.26 17.19
N GLY A 45 0.49 -3.91 16.62
CA GLY A 45 -0.86 -3.35 16.46
C GLY A 45 -1.61 -3.83 15.22
N LEU A 46 -2.83 -3.34 15.06
CA LEU A 46 -3.73 -3.74 13.98
C LEU A 46 -3.42 -2.97 12.70
N VAL A 47 -3.52 -3.67 11.56
CA VAL A 47 -3.49 -3.08 10.22
C VAL A 47 -4.81 -3.38 9.53
N HIS A 48 -5.55 -2.35 9.17
CA HIS A 48 -6.80 -2.42 8.43
C HIS A 48 -6.52 -2.31 6.94
N VAL A 49 -6.71 -3.41 6.21
CA VAL A 49 -6.59 -3.42 4.74
C VAL A 49 -7.98 -3.26 4.15
N TRP A 50 -8.19 -2.34 3.21
CA TRP A 50 -9.49 -2.22 2.55
C TRP A 50 -9.88 -3.53 1.85
N GLN A 51 -11.16 -3.93 1.92
CA GLN A 51 -11.63 -5.14 1.21
C GLN A 51 -11.71 -4.95 -0.30
N HIS A 52 -11.73 -3.70 -0.77
CA HIS A 52 -11.63 -3.35 -2.18
C HIS A 52 -10.19 -2.97 -2.54
N ALA A 53 -9.92 -2.91 -3.84
CA ALA A 53 -8.65 -2.49 -4.40
C ALA A 53 -8.86 -1.40 -5.45
N VAL A 54 -7.92 -0.47 -5.50
CA VAL A 54 -7.81 0.49 -6.61
C VAL A 54 -7.18 -0.24 -7.79
N ILE A 55 -7.88 -0.29 -8.93
CA ILE A 55 -7.40 -0.94 -10.14
C ILE A 55 -6.86 0.13 -11.09
N LEU A 56 -5.54 0.15 -11.26
CA LEU A 56 -4.81 1.07 -12.15
C LEU A 56 -4.36 0.35 -13.42
N CYS A 57 -5.26 -0.42 -14.04
CA CYS A 57 -5.00 -1.13 -15.28
C CYS A 57 -5.85 -0.53 -16.40
N ASP A 58 -5.34 -0.52 -17.64
CA ASP A 58 -6.12 -0.02 -18.77
C ASP A 58 -7.35 -0.93 -19.00
N PRO A 59 -8.58 -0.39 -18.98
CA PRO A 59 -9.77 -1.15 -19.35
C PRO A 59 -9.77 -1.57 -20.83
N GLY A 60 -8.97 -0.92 -21.68
CA GLY A 60 -8.86 -1.18 -23.12
C GLY A 60 -7.95 -2.35 -23.52
N ASP A 61 -7.14 -2.87 -22.59
CA ASP A 61 -6.29 -4.04 -22.86
C ASP A 61 -7.16 -5.28 -23.10
N GLN A 62 -7.26 -5.74 -24.34
CA GLN A 62 -8.05 -6.93 -24.68
C GLN A 62 -7.41 -8.25 -24.21
N GLU A 63 -6.29 -8.19 -23.51
CA GLU A 63 -5.66 -9.38 -22.94
C GLU A 63 -6.49 -9.97 -21.81
N SER A 64 -6.61 -11.30 -21.84
CA SER A 64 -7.23 -12.05 -20.76
C SER A 64 -6.57 -11.71 -19.41
N PRO A 65 -7.31 -11.67 -18.28
CA PRO A 65 -6.73 -11.41 -16.96
C PRO A 65 -5.58 -12.37 -16.57
N SER A 66 -5.49 -13.52 -17.23
CA SER A 66 -4.40 -14.51 -17.11
C SER A 66 -3.11 -14.14 -17.84
N GLN A 67 -3.16 -13.19 -18.79
CA GLN A 67 -2.01 -12.74 -19.58
C GLN A 67 -1.43 -11.41 -19.08
N ARG A 68 -2.23 -10.58 -18.42
CA ARG A 68 -1.74 -9.33 -17.84
C ARG A 68 -0.76 -9.61 -16.71
N ASP A 69 0.46 -9.09 -16.82
CA ASP A 69 1.41 -9.13 -15.71
C ASP A 69 1.03 -8.09 -14.66
N LEU A 70 0.11 -8.50 -13.78
CA LEU A 70 -0.40 -7.68 -12.69
C LEU A 70 0.45 -7.84 -11.43
N CYS A 71 0.72 -6.73 -10.76
CA CYS A 71 1.24 -6.72 -9.41
C CYS A 71 0.25 -6.09 -8.43
N VAL A 72 0.28 -6.55 -7.18
CA VAL A 72 -0.52 -6.02 -6.08
C VAL A 72 0.41 -5.28 -5.15
N LEU A 73 0.10 -4.02 -4.93
CA LEU A 73 0.85 -3.12 -4.06
C LEU A 73 -0.04 -2.63 -2.92
N TYR A 74 0.60 -2.17 -1.85
CA TYR A 74 -0.07 -1.73 -0.64
C TYR A 74 0.34 -0.29 -0.34
N HIS A 75 -0.62 0.62 -0.43
CA HIS A 75 -0.45 2.02 -0.05
C HIS A 75 -0.88 2.20 1.41
N TYR A 76 0.09 2.48 2.28
CA TYR A 76 -0.16 2.70 3.70
C TYR A 76 -0.40 4.16 3.98
N THR A 77 -1.40 4.44 4.82
CA THR A 77 -1.79 5.79 5.16
C THR A 77 -2.46 5.88 6.54
N ASN A 78 -2.85 7.08 6.94
CA ASN A 78 -3.64 7.29 8.15
C ASN A 78 -5.15 7.10 7.89
N GLU A 79 -5.94 7.09 8.96
CA GLU A 79 -7.37 6.83 8.88
C GLU A 79 -8.12 7.84 7.99
N LEU A 80 -7.80 9.13 8.12
CA LEU A 80 -8.48 10.18 7.35
C LEU A 80 -8.29 9.99 5.84
N ALA A 81 -7.05 9.78 5.40
CA ALA A 81 -6.76 9.53 4.00
C ALA A 81 -7.34 8.20 3.53
N PHE A 82 -7.33 7.17 4.38
CA PHE A 82 -7.97 5.89 4.08
C PHE A 82 -9.47 6.05 3.83
N ARG A 83 -10.19 6.77 4.69
CA ARG A 83 -11.63 7.03 4.53
C ARG A 83 -11.94 7.83 3.27
N ASN A 84 -11.09 8.80 2.95
CA ASN A 84 -11.22 9.54 1.70
C ASN A 84 -11.11 8.60 0.50
N VAL A 85 -10.03 7.80 0.42
CA VAL A 85 -9.82 6.85 -0.69
C VAL A 85 -10.91 5.78 -0.76
N ALA A 86 -11.38 5.30 0.39
CA ALA A 86 -12.40 4.26 0.48
C ALA A 86 -13.83 4.77 0.24
N ASN A 87 -14.00 6.08 0.06
CA ASN A 87 -15.29 6.66 -0.29
C ASN A 87 -15.60 6.38 -1.77
N MET A 88 -16.57 5.49 -1.98
CA MET A 88 -17.01 5.03 -3.31
C MET A 88 -17.72 6.11 -4.14
N GLU A 89 -18.06 7.26 -3.55
CA GLU A 89 -18.69 8.39 -4.24
C GLU A 89 -17.68 9.36 -4.87
N GLN A 90 -16.38 9.17 -4.64
CA GLN A 90 -15.34 10.05 -5.18
C GLN A 90 -15.15 9.91 -6.69
N THR A 91 -14.83 11.02 -7.34
CA THR A 91 -14.34 11.01 -8.72
C THR A 91 -12.91 10.46 -8.81
N THR A 92 -12.51 10.00 -9.99
CA THR A 92 -11.14 9.51 -10.25
C THR A 92 -10.06 10.56 -9.89
N ALA A 93 -10.35 11.84 -10.11
CA ALA A 93 -9.42 12.94 -9.80
C ALA A 93 -9.23 13.12 -8.29
N GLU A 94 -10.31 13.04 -7.51
CA GLU A 94 -10.28 13.11 -6.04
C GLU A 94 -9.59 11.89 -5.42
N LEU A 95 -9.85 10.70 -5.98
CA LEU A 95 -9.17 9.46 -5.59
C LEU A 95 -7.66 9.57 -5.81
N PHE A 96 -7.24 10.06 -6.98
CA PHE A 96 -5.83 10.24 -7.28
C PHE A 96 -5.18 11.29 -6.37
N ALA A 97 -5.84 12.43 -6.14
CA ALA A 97 -5.35 13.46 -5.23
C ALA A 97 -5.19 12.93 -3.79
N SER A 98 -6.06 12.01 -3.36
CA SER A 98 -6.00 11.38 -2.04
C SER A 98 -4.88 10.36 -1.90
N LEU A 99 -4.40 9.78 -3.01
CA LEU A 99 -3.31 8.80 -3.05
C LEU A 99 -1.92 9.43 -3.24
N VAL A 100 -1.86 10.62 -3.85
CA VAL A 100 -0.59 11.29 -4.13
C VAL A 100 0.01 11.84 -2.85
N ASP A 101 1.19 11.31 -2.49
CA ASP A 101 2.03 11.85 -1.43
C ASP A 101 3.18 12.65 -2.06
N SER A 102 3.72 13.61 -1.29
CA SER A 102 4.90 14.36 -1.67
C SER A 102 6.06 13.96 -0.75
N ARG A 103 6.97 13.15 -1.27
CA ARG A 103 8.17 12.75 -0.53
C ARG A 103 9.34 13.66 -0.90
N ALA A 104 9.98 14.24 0.12
CA ALA A 104 11.07 15.19 -0.05
C ALA A 104 12.20 14.67 -0.95
N HIS A 105 12.46 13.37 -0.95
CA HIS A 105 13.53 12.74 -1.75
C HIS A 105 13.11 12.27 -3.14
N PHE A 106 11.81 12.14 -3.40
CA PHE A 106 11.32 11.39 -4.55
C PHE A 106 10.23 12.09 -5.37
N GLY A 107 9.80 13.28 -4.94
CA GLY A 107 8.79 14.06 -5.63
C GLY A 107 7.36 13.65 -5.26
N LYS A 108 6.44 13.88 -6.20
CA LYS A 108 5.01 13.58 -6.04
C LYS A 108 4.69 12.28 -6.76
N GLY A 109 4.00 11.37 -6.07
CA GLY A 109 3.57 10.10 -6.65
C GLY A 109 2.79 9.27 -5.65
N VAL A 110 2.32 8.12 -6.12
CA VAL A 110 1.70 7.12 -5.25
C VAL A 110 2.81 6.17 -4.80
N TYR A 111 3.02 6.06 -3.48
CA TYR A 111 4.09 5.23 -2.90
C TYR A 111 3.50 4.00 -2.25
N CYS A 112 4.00 2.83 -2.64
CA CYS A 112 3.50 1.56 -2.15
C CYS A 112 4.62 0.58 -1.79
N THR A 113 4.26 -0.43 -1.00
CA THR A 113 5.09 -1.63 -0.72
C THR A 113 4.45 -2.86 -1.36
N GLN A 114 5.27 -3.83 -1.78
CA GLN A 114 4.77 -5.11 -2.31
C GLN A 114 4.21 -6.05 -1.24
N HIS A 115 4.54 -5.82 0.03
CA HIS A 115 4.19 -6.73 1.11
C HIS A 115 3.69 -6.01 2.36
N VAL A 116 2.82 -6.70 3.10
CA VAL A 116 2.48 -6.38 4.49
C VAL A 116 3.58 -6.96 5.37
N TRP A 117 4.26 -6.08 6.12
CA TRP A 117 5.35 -6.49 7.01
C TRP A 117 4.75 -6.87 8.38
N GLY A 118 5.34 -7.86 9.06
CA GLY A 118 4.80 -8.43 10.30
C GLY A 118 4.71 -7.47 11.49
N SER A 119 5.14 -6.21 11.33
CA SER A 119 4.99 -5.12 12.29
C SER A 119 4.76 -3.79 11.56
N ARG A 120 4.00 -2.90 12.19
CA ARG A 120 3.74 -1.53 11.74
C ARG A 120 5.02 -0.70 11.71
N THR A 121 5.93 -0.87 12.67
CA THR A 121 7.24 -0.20 12.62
C THR A 121 8.03 -0.60 11.37
N ARG A 122 8.00 -1.86 10.93
CA ARG A 122 8.66 -2.29 9.69
C ARG A 122 8.01 -1.68 8.45
N ILE A 123 6.68 -1.57 8.44
CA ILE A 123 5.95 -0.87 7.38
C ILE A 123 6.38 0.60 7.32
N LEU A 124 6.47 1.27 8.46
CA LEU A 124 6.90 2.67 8.53
C LEU A 124 8.36 2.84 8.09
N LEU A 125 9.27 1.99 8.55
CA LEU A 125 10.68 2.05 8.16
C LEU A 125 10.87 1.85 6.66
N ASN A 126 10.15 0.91 6.07
CA ASN A 126 10.12 0.74 4.62
C ASN A 126 9.62 2.02 3.94
N ASN A 127 8.53 2.60 4.41
CA ASN A 127 7.92 3.74 3.73
C ASN A 127 8.62 5.08 3.99
N TYR A 128 9.21 5.32 5.16
CA TYR A 128 9.57 6.66 5.61
C TYR A 128 11.02 6.78 6.11
N SER A 129 11.82 5.72 6.01
CA SER A 129 13.26 5.79 6.25
C SER A 129 14.04 5.87 4.94
N ASN A 130 15.21 6.51 5.00
CA ASN A 130 16.20 6.55 3.92
C ASN A 130 17.25 5.43 4.02
N LEU A 131 17.06 4.50 4.95
CA LEU A 131 18.02 3.46 5.30
C LEU A 131 17.38 2.09 5.13
N SER A 132 18.17 1.02 5.30
CA SER A 132 17.65 -0.34 5.13
C SER A 132 16.43 -0.60 6.04
N PRO A 133 15.32 -1.11 5.50
CA PRO A 133 14.11 -1.41 6.26
C PRO A 133 14.28 -2.66 7.13
N LEU A 134 15.37 -3.40 6.93
CA LEU A 134 15.79 -4.55 7.74
C LEU A 134 16.69 -4.16 8.92
N ARG A 135 16.93 -2.86 9.14
CA ARG A 135 17.70 -2.35 10.28
C ARG A 135 17.14 -2.77 11.64
N ASP A 136 17.88 -2.50 12.70
CA ASP A 136 17.35 -2.61 14.06
C ASP A 136 16.18 -1.63 14.27
N THR A 137 15.08 -2.11 14.86
CA THR A 137 13.89 -1.29 15.14
C THR A 137 14.03 -0.46 16.42
N GLY A 138 15.11 -0.65 17.19
CA GLY A 138 15.37 0.10 18.43
C GLY A 138 16.18 1.39 18.27
N ASP A 139 16.71 1.66 17.07
CA ASP A 139 17.64 2.76 16.87
C ASP A 139 16.99 4.15 16.74
N THR A 140 17.84 5.18 16.69
CA THR A 140 17.41 6.58 16.67
C THR A 140 16.54 6.92 15.46
N GLU A 141 16.79 6.31 14.31
CA GLU A 141 15.97 6.50 13.11
C GLU A 141 14.60 5.84 13.27
N SER A 142 14.54 4.64 13.85
CA SER A 142 13.27 3.96 14.12
C SER A 142 12.41 4.76 15.10
N GLN A 143 13.01 5.32 16.15
CA GLN A 143 12.33 6.22 17.08
C GLN A 143 11.84 7.50 16.38
N ARG A 144 12.66 8.09 15.51
CA ARG A 144 12.26 9.27 14.71
C ARG A 144 11.05 8.95 13.84
N VAL A 145 11.10 7.84 13.09
CA VAL A 145 10.02 7.42 12.20
C VAL A 145 8.74 7.11 12.97
N GLU A 146 8.82 6.45 14.12
CA GLU A 146 7.67 6.16 14.97
C GLU A 146 7.05 7.44 15.56
N ASN A 147 7.88 8.42 15.95
CA ASN A 147 7.41 9.71 16.44
C ASN A 147 6.75 10.55 15.34
N GLU A 148 7.33 10.56 14.14
CA GLU A 148 6.83 11.38 13.04
C GLU A 148 5.65 10.74 12.30
N TRP A 149 5.60 9.41 12.17
CA TRP A 149 4.67 8.71 11.28
C TRP A 149 3.88 7.57 11.95
N GLY A 150 4.28 7.16 13.15
CA GLY A 150 3.63 6.11 13.92
C GLY A 150 2.76 6.66 15.04
N ALA A 151 2.90 6.10 16.25
CA ALA A 151 2.08 6.47 17.41
C ALA A 151 2.29 7.92 17.89
N GLY A 152 3.43 8.55 17.59
CA GLY A 152 3.68 9.95 17.93
C GLY A 152 3.00 10.97 17.00
N ASN A 153 2.47 10.52 15.86
CA ASN A 153 1.86 11.41 14.88
C ASN A 153 0.43 11.80 15.29
N THR A 154 0.19 13.11 15.45
CA THR A 154 -1.15 13.66 15.81
C THR A 154 -2.22 13.46 14.74
N GLY A 155 -1.81 13.29 13.49
CA GLY A 155 -2.65 12.93 12.34
C GLY A 155 -2.88 11.42 12.18
N GLY A 156 -2.46 10.60 13.15
CA GLY A 156 -2.70 9.17 13.19
C GLY A 156 -1.57 8.31 12.62
N HIS A 157 -1.59 7.03 12.97
CA HIS A 157 -0.55 6.06 12.65
C HIS A 157 -0.58 5.68 11.16
N ARG A 158 0.46 6.03 10.39
CA ARG A 158 0.48 5.87 8.92
C ARG A 158 0.61 4.44 8.40
N ALA A 159 0.93 3.48 9.26
CA ALA A 159 0.88 2.05 8.91
C ALA A 159 -0.39 1.32 9.40
N ALA A 160 -1.36 2.02 10.02
CA ALA A 160 -2.56 1.37 10.56
C ALA A 160 -3.61 1.08 9.48
N PHE A 161 -3.59 1.81 8.36
CA PHE A 161 -4.55 1.65 7.28
C PHE A 161 -3.85 1.43 5.95
N CYS A 162 -4.42 0.57 5.11
CA CYS A 162 -3.79 0.09 3.89
C CYS A 162 -4.80 -0.03 2.74
N ILE A 163 -4.48 0.58 1.60
CA ILE A 163 -5.24 0.46 0.35
C ILE A 163 -4.49 -0.49 -0.60
N PRO A 164 -5.09 -1.63 -0.98
CA PRO A 164 -4.58 -2.46 -2.05
C PRO A 164 -4.69 -1.75 -3.40
N ILE A 165 -3.63 -1.84 -4.20
CA ILE A 165 -3.55 -1.29 -5.56
C ILE A 165 -3.17 -2.42 -6.51
N VAL A 166 -4.02 -2.70 -7.49
CA VAL A 166 -3.74 -3.64 -8.59
C VAL A 166 -3.29 -2.83 -9.79
N VAL A 167 -2.10 -3.13 -10.31
CA VAL A 167 -1.49 -2.34 -11.38
C VAL A 167 -0.71 -3.25 -12.34
N SER A 168 -0.65 -2.87 -13.62
CA SER A 168 0.26 -3.49 -14.59
C SER A 168 1.72 -3.30 -14.16
N ALA A 169 2.53 -4.36 -14.25
CA ALA A 169 3.94 -4.34 -13.86
C ALA A 169 4.74 -3.24 -14.59
N GLU A 170 4.36 -2.87 -15.81
CA GLU A 170 4.99 -1.80 -16.59
C GLU A 170 4.83 -0.39 -15.99
N LEU A 171 3.77 -0.15 -15.22
CA LEU A 171 3.49 1.14 -14.58
C LEU A 171 4.17 1.28 -13.22
N ALA A 172 4.66 0.16 -12.68
CA ALA A 172 5.23 0.08 -11.35
C ALA A 172 6.76 -0.10 -11.46
N TYR A 173 7.52 0.71 -10.72
CA TYR A 173 8.99 0.62 -10.77
C TYR A 173 9.61 0.81 -9.39
N ASN A 174 10.77 0.19 -9.16
CA ASN A 174 11.55 0.41 -7.96
C ASN A 174 12.15 1.81 -7.95
N ILE A 175 11.80 2.58 -6.94
CA ILE A 175 12.25 3.96 -6.77
C ILE A 175 13.76 4.11 -6.56
N PHE A 176 14.41 3.08 -6.01
CA PHE A 176 15.86 3.09 -5.83
C PHE A 176 16.62 2.81 -7.14
N GLU A 177 15.99 2.12 -8.08
CA GLU A 177 16.58 1.81 -9.39
C GLU A 177 16.43 2.99 -10.37
N LYS A 178 15.37 3.80 -10.22
CA LYS A 178 15.00 4.83 -11.21
C LYS A 178 15.44 6.27 -10.85
N GLN A 179 16.40 6.44 -9.93
CA GLN A 179 16.94 7.76 -9.55
C GLN A 179 17.59 8.57 -10.71
N ALA A 180 17.63 8.05 -11.95
CA ALA A 180 18.37 8.64 -13.07
C ALA A 180 17.57 9.45 -14.11
N CYS A 181 16.23 9.43 -14.17
CA CYS A 181 15.51 10.11 -15.27
C CYS A 181 14.62 11.27 -14.80
N ARG A 182 15.18 12.48 -14.87
CA ARG A 182 14.42 13.74 -14.83
C ARG A 182 13.56 13.86 -16.10
N GLY A 183 12.26 14.06 -15.93
CA GLY A 183 11.38 14.61 -16.95
C GLY A 183 10.45 13.59 -17.61
N MET A 184 9.33 13.27 -16.95
CA MET A 184 8.10 12.88 -17.63
C MET A 184 6.91 13.07 -16.69
N GLN A 185 5.96 13.91 -17.11
CA GLN A 185 4.64 14.06 -16.50
C GLN A 185 3.75 12.93 -17.04
N SER A 186 3.71 11.83 -16.33
CA SER A 186 2.71 10.76 -16.47
C SER A 186 2.54 10.16 -15.07
N VAL A 187 1.35 9.62 -14.76
CA VAL A 187 1.00 9.09 -13.44
C VAL A 187 2.11 8.15 -12.94
N LEU A 188 2.95 8.66 -12.03
CA LEU A 188 4.15 7.99 -11.56
C LEU A 188 3.77 7.17 -10.33
N LEU A 189 3.59 5.87 -10.49
CA LEU A 189 3.45 4.93 -9.38
C LEU A 189 4.86 4.47 -8.97
N ALA A 190 5.36 5.04 -7.88
CA ALA A 190 6.67 4.69 -7.36
C ALA A 190 6.52 3.51 -6.39
N MET A 191 7.10 2.36 -6.74
CA MET A 191 7.25 1.26 -5.79
C MET A 191 8.46 1.56 -4.94
N LEU A 192 8.31 1.57 -3.62
CA LEU A 192 9.46 1.45 -2.75
C LEU A 192 9.73 -0.04 -2.56
N LEU A 193 10.53 -0.58 -3.47
CA LEU A 193 10.94 -1.97 -3.55
C LEU A 193 12.27 -2.10 -2.81
N ILE A 194 12.23 -2.63 -1.60
CA ILE A 194 13.42 -3.19 -0.99
C ILE A 194 13.21 -4.69 -0.98
N SER A 195 13.64 -5.32 -2.08
CA SER A 195 13.68 -6.76 -2.21
C SER A 195 14.58 -7.34 -1.12
N VAL A 196 14.07 -8.35 -0.41
CA VAL A 196 14.85 -9.20 0.51
C VAL A 196 14.67 -10.63 0.07
#